data_AF-A0A922KTH5-F1
#
_entry.id   AF-A0A922KTH5-F1
#
_cell.length_a   1.000
_cell.length_b   1.000
_cell.length_c   1.000
_cell.angle_alpha   90.00
_cell.angle_beta   90.00
_cell.angle_gamma   90.00
#
_symmetry.space_group_name_H-M   'P 1'
#
loop_
_entity.id
_entity.type
_entity.pdbx_description
1 polymer ?
#
loop_
_entity_poly.entity_id
_entity_poly.type
_entity_poly.pdbx_seq_one_letter_code
_entity_poly.pdbx_strand_id
1 'polypeptide(L)'
;MKKFIKIFTTIGILLAIIIGSIRSYPTGAPKCSATAPKHEDHKAQTTPSPYQITASKTGKSTASVTISGGDFKGFMLYAAKPGSNDMIGTFTKTDKSKEITCGSASAITHKNDKAKSSITLTWNAPDKFTGDVEFSPRLFII
;
A
#
# COMPACT_ATOMS: atom_id res chain seq x y z
N MET A 1 -34.78 -14.15 39.57
CA MET A 1 -34.29 -12.84 39.06
C MET A 1 -32.77 -12.67 39.15
N LYS A 2 -32.13 -12.71 40.34
CA LYS A 2 -30.67 -12.51 40.51
C LYS A 2 -29.78 -13.50 39.72
N LYS A 3 -30.24 -14.74 39.52
CA LYS A 3 -29.52 -15.79 38.76
C LYS A 3 -29.46 -15.48 37.25
N PHE A 4 -30.54 -14.93 36.70
CA PHE A 4 -30.60 -14.51 35.29
C PHE A 4 -29.71 -13.30 35.02
N ILE A 5 -29.73 -12.30 35.92
CA ILE A 5 -28.84 -11.13 35.84
C ILE A 5 -27.37 -11.55 35.80
N LYS A 6 -26.93 -12.46 36.69
CA LYS A 6 -25.55 -12.97 36.69
C LYS A 6 -25.18 -13.67 35.37
N ILE A 7 -26.09 -14.44 34.78
CA ILE A 7 -25.86 -15.12 33.49
C ILE A 7 -25.64 -14.09 32.37
N PHE A 8 -26.50 -13.06 32.27
CA PHE A 8 -26.34 -12.01 31.26
C PHE A 8 -25.04 -11.20 31.44
N THR A 9 -24.64 -10.89 32.68
CA THR A 9 -23.38 -10.18 32.94
C THR A 9 -22.17 -11.03 32.55
N THR A 10 -22.20 -12.34 32.82
CA THR A 10 -21.11 -13.26 32.48
C THR A 10 -20.96 -13.42 30.97
N ILE A 11 -22.09 -13.53 30.25
CA ILE A 11 -22.10 -13.59 28.77
C ILE A 11 -21.58 -12.28 28.16
N GLY A 12 -21.98 -11.12 28.71
CA GLY A 12 -21.51 -9.82 28.24
C GLY A 12 -19.99 -9.63 28.40
N ILE A 13 -19.42 -10.06 29.52
CA ILE A 13 -17.97 -10.01 29.77
C ILE A 13 -17.22 -10.93 28.79
N LEU A 14 -17.74 -12.13 28.55
CA LEU A 14 -17.14 -13.09 27.62
C LEU A 14 -17.10 -12.54 26.18
N LEU A 15 -18.20 -11.92 25.73
CA LEU A 15 -18.28 -11.26 24.42
C LEU A 15 -17.30 -10.10 24.28
N ALA A 16 -17.15 -9.26 25.32
CA ALA A 16 -16.21 -8.15 25.32
C ALA A 16 -14.74 -8.62 25.20
N ILE A 17 -14.39 -9.73 25.85
CA ILE A 17 -13.06 -10.34 25.76
C ILE A 17 -12.79 -10.88 24.34
N ILE A 18 -13.78 -11.53 23.73
CA ILE A 18 -13.67 -12.07 22.36
C ILE A 18 -13.48 -10.93 21.34
N ILE A 19 -14.24 -9.84 21.45
CA ILE A 19 -14.15 -8.68 20.54
C ILE A 19 -12.83 -7.92 20.76
N GLY A 20 -12.34 -7.81 22.01
CA GLY A 20 -11.03 -7.22 22.30
C GLY A 20 -9.84 -8.04 21.80
N SER A 21 -10.07 -9.31 21.44
CA SER A 21 -9.03 -10.24 20.98
C SER A 21 -8.87 -10.26 19.45
N ILE A 22 -9.70 -9.51 18.71
CA ILE A 22 -9.59 -9.43 17.25
C ILE A 22 -8.35 -8.58 16.91
N ARG A 23 -7.34 -9.20 16.31
CA ARG A 23 -6.15 -8.51 15.82
C ARG A 23 -6.17 -8.44 14.30
N SER A 24 -6.16 -7.24 13.75
CA SER A 24 -5.94 -7.03 12.32
C SER A 24 -4.50 -7.42 11.97
N TYR A 25 -4.31 -8.30 10.99
CA TYR A 25 -2.97 -8.73 10.59
C TYR A 25 -2.19 -7.55 9.99
N PRO A 26 -0.96 -7.25 10.47
CA PRO A 26 -0.14 -6.17 9.92
C PRO A 26 0.42 -6.48 8.50
N THR A 27 0.11 -7.66 7.97
CA THR A 27 0.49 -8.20 6.66
C THR A 27 -0.55 -7.95 5.56
N GLY A 28 -1.40 -6.91 5.71
CA GLY A 28 -2.39 -6.55 4.68
C GLY A 28 -1.80 -6.05 3.36
N ALA A 29 -0.48 -5.87 3.28
CA ALA A 29 0.20 -5.53 2.04
C ALA A 29 0.06 -6.68 1.03
N PRO A 30 -0.39 -6.40 -0.22
CA PRO A 30 -0.53 -7.44 -1.22
C PRO A 30 0.82 -8.11 -1.54
N LYS A 31 0.82 -9.41 -1.82
CA LYS A 31 2.01 -10.09 -2.38
C LYS A 31 2.28 -9.55 -3.78
N CYS A 32 3.51 -9.69 -4.27
CA CYS A 32 3.96 -9.17 -5.59
C CYS A 32 3.13 -9.65 -6.79
N SER A 33 2.40 -10.75 -6.64
CA SER A 33 1.47 -11.29 -7.63
C SER A 33 0.02 -10.78 -7.51
N ALA A 34 -0.27 -9.89 -6.56
CA ALA A 34 -1.62 -9.39 -6.36
C ALA A 34 -1.98 -8.39 -7.47
N THR A 35 -2.60 -8.93 -8.52
CA THR A 35 -3.42 -8.21 -9.50
C THR A 35 -4.54 -7.47 -8.77
N ALA A 36 -4.28 -6.25 -8.30
CA ALA A 36 -5.11 -5.50 -7.37
C ALA A 36 -5.40 -6.24 -6.04
N PRO A 37 -5.40 -5.55 -4.88
CA PRO A 37 -6.02 -6.11 -3.69
C PRO A 37 -7.51 -6.33 -3.98
N LYS A 38 -8.04 -7.47 -3.56
CA LYS A 38 -9.48 -7.72 -3.58
C LYS A 38 -10.11 -6.91 -2.45
N HIS A 39 -10.59 -5.71 -2.77
CA HIS A 39 -11.48 -4.94 -1.90
C HIS A 39 -12.93 -5.16 -2.35
N GLU A 40 -13.60 -6.21 -1.86
CA GLU A 40 -15.07 -6.44 -1.99
C GLU A 40 -15.71 -5.89 -3.30
N ASP A 41 -16.90 -5.27 -3.23
CA ASP A 41 -17.66 -4.74 -4.38
C ASP A 41 -17.13 -3.43 -4.98
N HIS A 42 -15.92 -3.00 -4.61
CA HIS A 42 -15.38 -1.73 -5.11
C HIS A 42 -14.87 -1.88 -6.55
N LYS A 43 -15.49 -1.14 -7.47
CA LYS A 43 -15.05 -1.06 -8.86
C LYS A 43 -13.84 -0.13 -8.98
N ALA A 44 -12.96 -0.46 -9.93
CA ALA A 44 -11.88 0.44 -10.31
C ALA A 44 -12.45 1.82 -10.70
N GLN A 45 -11.77 2.88 -10.29
CA GLN A 45 -12.17 4.24 -10.66
C GLN A 45 -12.13 4.40 -12.18
N THR A 46 -13.21 4.95 -12.75
CA THR A 46 -13.35 5.20 -14.20
C THR A 46 -13.19 6.67 -14.59
N THR A 47 -13.22 7.58 -13.61
CA THR A 47 -12.96 9.02 -13.79
C THR A 47 -11.45 9.32 -13.70
N PRO A 48 -10.98 10.49 -14.17
CA PRO A 48 -9.59 10.90 -13.99
C PRO A 48 -9.16 10.80 -12.53
N SER A 49 -7.99 10.22 -12.29
CA SER A 49 -7.40 10.10 -10.95
C SER A 49 -7.30 11.47 -10.28
N PRO A 50 -7.82 11.67 -9.05
CA PRO A 50 -7.61 12.91 -8.29
C PRO A 50 -6.18 13.01 -7.73
N TYR A 51 -5.35 12.00 -7.99
CA TYR A 51 -3.95 11.93 -7.58
C TYR A 51 -3.03 11.90 -8.80
N GLN A 52 -1.87 12.50 -8.65
CA GLN A 52 -0.83 12.58 -9.67
C GLN A 52 0.43 11.88 -9.19
N ILE A 53 1.16 11.29 -10.14
CA ILE A 53 2.50 10.76 -9.92
C ILE A 53 3.48 11.54 -10.76
N THR A 54 4.47 12.11 -10.11
CA THR A 54 5.59 12.80 -10.75
C THR A 54 6.88 12.09 -10.38
N ALA A 55 7.72 11.80 -11.37
CA ALA A 55 9.03 11.23 -11.15
C ALA A 55 10.12 12.16 -11.69
N SER A 56 11.22 12.29 -10.96
CA SER A 56 12.41 13.03 -11.39
C SER A 56 13.67 12.23 -11.10
N LYS A 57 14.61 12.23 -12.05
CA LYS A 57 15.90 11.57 -11.87
C LYS A 57 16.75 12.37 -10.88
N THR A 58 17.23 11.72 -9.82
CA THR A 58 18.01 12.37 -8.75
C THR A 58 19.47 11.90 -8.69
N GLY A 59 19.82 10.87 -9.46
CA GLY A 59 21.17 10.33 -9.54
C GLY A 59 21.36 9.49 -10.79
N LYS A 60 22.49 8.78 -10.91
CA LYS A 60 22.77 7.93 -12.10
C LYS A 60 21.72 6.83 -12.27
N SER A 61 21.36 6.18 -11.16
CA SER A 61 20.43 5.04 -11.11
C SER A 61 19.30 5.26 -10.10
N THR A 62 18.99 6.50 -9.75
CA THR A 62 17.95 6.81 -8.75
C THR A 62 16.95 7.82 -9.25
N ALA A 63 15.69 7.65 -8.86
CA ALA A 63 14.61 8.58 -9.12
C ALA A 63 13.85 8.88 -7.82
N SER A 64 13.41 10.13 -7.69
CA SER A 64 12.44 10.56 -6.70
C SER A 64 11.06 10.48 -7.32
N VAL A 65 10.13 9.78 -6.67
CA VAL A 65 8.76 9.57 -7.15
C VAL A 65 7.80 10.10 -6.10
N THR A 66 6.97 11.07 -6.50
CA THR A 66 6.01 11.72 -5.60
C THR A 66 4.60 11.38 -6.03
N ILE A 67 3.79 10.93 -5.07
CA ILE A 67 2.34 10.80 -5.19
C ILE A 67 1.73 12.00 -4.45
N SER A 68 0.89 12.78 -5.12
CA SER A 68 0.22 13.96 -4.53
C SER A 68 -1.22 14.12 -5.04
N GLY A 69 -2.03 14.92 -4.34
CA GLY A 69 -3.41 15.18 -4.73
C GLY A 69 -4.28 15.47 -3.50
N GLY A 70 -5.47 14.86 -3.47
CA GLY A 70 -6.31 14.84 -2.26
C GLY A 70 -5.68 14.05 -1.11
N ASP A 71 -6.35 14.00 0.04
CA ASP A 71 -5.91 13.14 1.14
C ASP A 71 -6.05 11.67 0.76
N PHE A 72 -5.03 10.88 1.13
CA PHE A 72 -5.03 9.43 0.99
C PHE A 72 -4.42 8.76 2.22
N LYS A 73 -4.90 7.56 2.54
CA LYS A 73 -4.38 6.74 3.64
C LYS A 73 -3.47 5.62 3.13
N GLY A 74 -3.81 5.04 1.98
CA GLY A 74 -3.09 3.93 1.36
C GLY A 74 -2.57 4.23 -0.04
N PHE A 75 -1.51 3.53 -0.42
CA PHE A 75 -1.00 3.48 -1.79
C PHE A 75 -0.23 2.18 -1.98
N MET A 76 -0.09 1.73 -3.23
CA MET A 76 0.95 0.82 -3.66
C MET A 76 1.52 1.30 -4.99
N LEU A 77 2.84 1.21 -5.13
CA LEU A 77 3.56 1.64 -6.31
C LEU A 77 4.60 0.58 -6.69
N TYR A 78 4.76 0.32 -7.98
CA TYR A 78 5.87 -0.43 -8.54
C TYR A 78 6.34 0.26 -9.82
N ALA A 79 7.55 -0.05 -10.25
CA ALA A 79 8.10 0.41 -11.51
C ALA A 79 8.14 -0.75 -12.50
N ALA A 80 7.81 -0.50 -13.76
CA ALA A 80 7.88 -1.46 -14.85
C ALA A 80 8.43 -0.77 -16.11
N LYS A 81 8.75 -1.54 -17.16
CA LYS A 81 8.92 -0.96 -18.49
C LYS A 81 7.55 -0.52 -19.04
N PRO A 82 7.49 0.51 -19.89
CA PRO A 82 6.24 0.90 -20.53
C PRO A 82 5.55 -0.29 -21.19
N GLY A 83 4.26 -0.51 -20.88
CA GLY A 83 3.47 -1.62 -21.41
C GLY A 83 3.77 -3.02 -20.84
N SER A 84 4.63 -3.14 -19.82
CA SER A 84 4.90 -4.39 -19.11
C SER A 84 4.37 -4.35 -17.68
N ASN A 85 4.05 -5.54 -17.13
CA ASN A 85 3.76 -5.72 -15.71
C ASN A 85 4.96 -6.30 -14.93
N ASP A 86 6.09 -6.51 -15.59
CA ASP A 86 7.30 -7.02 -14.98
C ASP A 86 7.96 -5.92 -14.16
N MET A 87 7.96 -6.11 -12.84
CA MET A 87 8.53 -5.14 -11.91
C MET A 87 10.05 -5.02 -12.10
N ILE A 88 10.54 -3.78 -12.06
CA ILE A 88 11.96 -3.47 -12.18
C ILE A 88 12.43 -2.53 -11.06
N GLY A 89 13.67 -2.73 -10.62
CA GLY A 89 14.30 -1.90 -9.60
C GLY A 89 13.67 -2.05 -8.22
N THR A 90 14.19 -1.29 -7.27
CA THR A 90 13.80 -1.41 -5.86
C THR A 90 13.52 -0.06 -5.23
N PHE A 91 12.57 -0.02 -4.31
CA PHE A 91 12.28 1.17 -3.51
C PHE A 91 12.99 1.16 -2.17
N THR A 92 13.46 2.32 -1.73
CA THR A 92 14.00 2.49 -0.38
C THR A 92 12.85 2.74 0.61
N LYS A 93 12.67 1.83 1.58
CA LYS A 93 11.67 2.00 2.65
C LYS A 93 11.97 3.23 3.52
N THR A 94 10.93 3.87 4.03
CA THR A 94 11.00 4.99 4.98
C THR A 94 10.22 4.68 6.26
N ASP A 95 10.15 5.64 7.17
CA ASP A 95 9.26 5.58 8.34
C ASP A 95 7.77 5.65 7.96
N LYS A 96 7.44 6.09 6.74
CA LYS A 96 6.07 6.26 6.22
C LYS A 96 5.64 5.17 5.24
N SER A 97 6.57 4.34 4.79
CA SER A 97 6.34 3.29 3.79
C SER A 97 6.85 1.91 4.23
N LYS A 98 6.40 0.88 3.52
CA LYS A 98 6.89 -0.49 3.63
C LYS A 98 7.25 -0.99 2.24
N GLU A 99 8.43 -1.57 2.10
CA GLU A 99 8.85 -2.25 0.88
C GLU A 99 8.30 -3.68 0.86
N ILE A 100 7.91 -4.16 -0.31
CA ILE A 100 7.45 -5.51 -0.60
C ILE A 100 8.42 -6.11 -1.61
N THR A 101 9.22 -7.09 -1.19
CA THR A 101 10.24 -7.73 -2.04
C THR A 101 9.61 -8.66 -3.07
N CYS A 102 9.93 -8.43 -4.34
CA CYS A 102 9.36 -9.08 -5.53
C CYS A 102 10.46 -9.69 -6.40
N GLY A 103 11.11 -10.74 -5.89
CA GLY A 103 12.30 -11.30 -6.54
C GLY A 103 13.45 -10.30 -6.50
N SER A 104 13.95 -9.88 -7.66
CA SER A 104 14.99 -8.85 -7.79
C SER A 104 14.46 -7.42 -7.82
N ALA A 105 13.14 -7.23 -7.79
CA ALA A 105 12.48 -5.93 -7.78
C ALA A 105 11.70 -5.73 -6.47
N SER A 106 11.12 -4.53 -6.27
CA SER A 106 10.17 -4.33 -5.17
C SER A 106 8.99 -3.41 -5.53
N ALA A 107 7.88 -3.65 -4.85
CA ALA A 107 6.79 -2.71 -4.73
C ALA A 107 6.91 -1.97 -3.39
N ILE A 108 6.24 -0.82 -3.27
CA ILE A 108 6.22 -0.04 -2.03
C ILE A 108 4.80 0.37 -1.67
N THR A 109 4.47 0.29 -0.39
CA THR A 109 3.14 0.58 0.15
C THR A 109 3.22 1.49 1.38
N HIS A 110 2.08 2.02 1.81
CA HIS A 110 1.93 2.74 3.07
C HIS A 110 2.28 1.88 4.30
N LYS A 111 2.82 2.51 5.36
CA LYS A 111 3.12 1.82 6.63
C LYS A 111 1.94 1.77 7.59
N ASN A 112 1.11 2.81 7.58
CA ASN A 112 -0.05 3.00 8.45
C ASN A 112 -1.13 3.81 7.72
N ASP A 113 -2.31 3.87 8.32
CA ASP A 113 -3.52 4.53 7.85
C ASP A 113 -3.57 6.05 8.10
N LYS A 114 -2.46 6.66 8.53
CA LYS A 114 -2.40 8.11 8.72
C LYS A 114 -2.60 8.81 7.38
N ALA A 115 -3.59 9.70 7.32
CA ALA A 115 -3.89 10.50 6.16
C ALA A 115 -2.68 11.36 5.78
N LYS A 116 -2.46 11.51 4.46
CA LYS A 116 -1.43 12.35 3.88
C LYS A 116 -1.89 12.84 2.51
N SER A 117 -1.54 14.06 2.15
CA SER A 117 -1.81 14.64 0.82
C SER A 117 -0.66 14.45 -0.17
N SER A 118 0.50 14.03 0.33
CA SER A 118 1.69 13.76 -0.49
C SER A 118 2.63 12.75 0.17
N ILE A 119 3.33 11.98 -0.66
CA ILE A 119 4.49 11.18 -0.24
C ILE A 119 5.54 11.13 -1.36
N THR A 120 6.80 11.31 -0.99
CA THR A 120 7.95 11.15 -1.88
C THR A 120 8.72 9.88 -1.52
N LEU A 121 9.06 9.11 -2.54
CA LEU A 121 9.66 7.78 -2.45
C LEU A 121 10.91 7.74 -3.32
N THR A 122 11.93 7.00 -2.89
CA THR A 122 13.14 6.79 -3.67
C THR A 122 13.08 5.45 -4.37
N TRP A 123 13.23 5.47 -5.70
CA TRP A 123 13.37 4.27 -6.53
C TRP A 123 14.79 4.15 -7.07
N ASN A 124 15.31 2.93 -7.10
CA ASN A 124 16.65 2.57 -7.55
C ASN A 124 16.53 1.64 -8.76
N ALA A 125 17.14 2.04 -9.87
CA ALA A 125 17.22 1.21 -11.06
C ALA A 125 18.14 0.00 -10.83
N PRO A 126 17.87 -1.15 -11.46
CA PRO A 126 18.80 -2.28 -11.47
C PRO A 126 20.16 -1.87 -12.05
N ASP A 127 21.20 -2.64 -11.70
CA ASP A 127 22.53 -2.43 -12.26
C ASP A 127 22.52 -2.47 -13.79
N LYS A 128 23.18 -1.49 -14.40
CA LYS A 128 23.30 -1.33 -15.87
C LYS A 128 21.95 -1.19 -16.60
N PHE A 129 20.87 -0.85 -15.89
CA PHE A 129 19.58 -0.59 -16.51
C PHE A 129 19.65 0.59 -17.48
N THR A 130 19.12 0.38 -18.68
CA THR A 130 18.95 1.42 -19.70
C THR A 130 17.56 1.28 -20.31
N GLY A 131 16.87 2.40 -20.47
CA GLY A 131 15.53 2.46 -21.04
C GLY A 131 14.58 3.27 -20.17
N ASP A 132 13.33 3.33 -20.63
CA ASP A 132 12.27 4.06 -19.96
C ASP A 132 11.65 3.23 -18.82
N VAL A 133 11.13 3.94 -17.84
CA VAL A 133 10.48 3.39 -16.66
C VAL A 133 9.14 4.05 -16.50
N GLU A 134 8.12 3.24 -16.27
CA GLU A 134 6.79 3.68 -15.91
C GLU A 134 6.51 3.34 -14.45
N PHE A 135 6.07 4.32 -13.68
CA PHE A 135 5.66 4.14 -12.29
C PHE A 135 4.15 3.93 -12.26
N SER A 136 3.73 2.68 -12.04
CA SER A 136 2.32 2.30 -12.07
C SER A 136 1.68 2.41 -10.69
N PRO A 137 0.77 3.37 -10.46
CA PRO A 137 -0.01 3.42 -9.23
C PRO A 137 -1.00 2.27 -9.16
N ARG A 138 -1.07 1.63 -8.01
CA ARG A 138 -2.28 0.96 -7.54
C ARG A 138 -2.70 1.70 -6.28
N LEU A 139 -3.44 2.81 -6.46
CA LEU A 139 -3.99 3.55 -5.33
C LEU A 139 -5.22 2.84 -4.78
N PHE A 140 -5.29 2.79 -3.45
CA PHE A 140 -6.39 2.19 -2.72
C PHE A 140 -7.20 3.33 -2.09
N ILE A 141 -8.39 3.59 -2.63
CA ILE A 141 -9.35 4.48 -1.98
C ILE A 141 -10.04 3.62 -0.92
N ILE A 142 -9.64 3.79 0.34
CA ILE A 142 -10.43 3.44 1.53
C ILE A 142 -10.75 4.72 2.28
#